data_AF-A0A4Y9ZNU5-F1
#
_entry.id   AF-A0A4Y9ZNU5-F1
#
_cell.length_a   1.000
_cell.length_b   1.000
_cell.length_c   1.000
_cell.angle_alpha   90.00
_cell.angle_beta   90.00
_cell.angle_gamma   90.00
#
_symmetry.space_group_name_H-M   'P 1'
#
loop_
_entity.id
_entity.type
_entity.pdbx_description
1 polymer ?
#
loop_
_entity_poly.entity_id
_entity_poly.type
_entity_poly.pdbx_seq_one_letter_code
_entity_poly.pdbx_strand_id
1 'polypeptide(L)'
;MTLGLGPKPELDVQKVEECLNLQTNDLSLLPIPALEAHLANIRAQTANTSTLLTYLLQTRDALQQDSETYNKLIAELVGEAQKMKTGVGKVRTPLRRGTGS
;
A
#
# COMPACT_ATOMS: atom_id res chain seq x y z
N MET A 1 3.00 1.14 13.00
CA MET A 1 2.52 -0.07 12.32
C MET A 1 3.58 -0.51 11.33
N THR A 2 4.16 -1.69 11.52
CA THR A 2 5.02 -2.33 10.51
C THR A 2 4.12 -3.18 9.62
N LEU A 3 4.16 -2.96 8.31
CA LEU A 3 3.25 -3.61 7.35
C LEU A 3 3.50 -5.13 7.18
N GLY A 4 4.46 -5.72 7.90
CA GLY A 4 4.81 -7.13 7.79
C GLY A 4 5.46 -7.54 6.46
N LEU A 5 5.71 -6.59 5.56
CA LEU A 5 6.19 -6.83 4.19
C LEU A 5 7.70 -7.14 4.10
N GLY A 6 8.41 -7.16 5.23
CA GLY A 6 9.87 -7.26 5.25
C GLY A 6 10.58 -5.96 4.82
N PRO A 7 11.92 -6.01 4.64
CA PRO A 7 12.68 -4.85 4.19
C PRO A 7 12.33 -4.49 2.75
N LYS A 8 12.35 -3.18 2.43
CA LYS A 8 12.17 -2.70 1.06
C LYS A 8 13.30 -3.25 0.18
N PRO A 9 12.99 -3.93 -0.94
CA PRO A 9 14.00 -4.34 -1.90
C PRO A 9 14.76 -3.13 -2.43
N GLU A 10 16.07 -3.24 -2.58
CA GLU A 10 16.89 -2.18 -3.16
C GLU A 10 17.16 -2.47 -4.65
N LEU A 11 17.17 -1.40 -5.45
CA LEU A 11 17.48 -1.47 -6.86
C LEU A 11 18.86 -0.86 -7.09
N ASP A 12 19.73 -1.57 -7.80
CA ASP A 12 20.99 -1.04 -8.27
C ASP A 12 20.76 -0.20 -9.53
N VAL A 13 20.40 1.07 -9.32
CA VAL A 13 20.03 1.99 -10.40
C VAL A 13 21.15 2.13 -11.43
N GLN A 14 22.40 2.14 -10.98
CA GLN A 14 23.56 2.27 -11.86
C GLN A 14 23.66 1.08 -12.82
N LYS A 15 23.51 -0.17 -12.32
CA LYS A 15 23.49 -1.35 -13.18
C LYS A 15 22.30 -1.39 -14.14
N VAL A 16 21.16 -0.86 -13.71
CA VAL A 16 19.98 -0.75 -14.59
C VAL A 16 20.25 0.24 -15.72
N GLU A 17 20.81 1.41 -15.41
CA GLU A 17 21.20 2.40 -16.42
C GLU A 17 22.24 1.85 -17.40
N GLU A 18 23.25 1.12 -16.91
CA GLU A 18 24.22 0.42 -17.75
C GLU A 18 23.54 -0.55 -18.72
N CYS A 19 22.56 -1.33 -18.25
CA CYS A 19 21.79 -2.24 -19.09
C CYS A 19 20.93 -1.50 -20.13
N LEU A 20 20.33 -0.35 -19.76
CA LEU A 20 19.49 0.45 -20.64
C LEU A 20 20.29 1.22 -21.70
N ASN A 21 21.56 1.53 -21.41
CA ASN A 21 22.45 2.25 -22.32
C ASN A 21 23.12 1.35 -23.37
N LEU A 22 22.98 0.02 -23.28
CA LEU A 22 23.52 -0.91 -24.27
C LEU A 22 22.88 -0.68 -25.65
N GLN A 23 23.69 -0.31 -26.65
CA GLN A 23 23.25 -0.17 -28.03
C GLN A 23 23.56 -1.44 -28.83
N THR A 24 22.75 -1.73 -29.85
CA THR A 24 22.94 -2.90 -30.73
C THR A 24 24.33 -2.93 -31.39
N ASN A 25 24.88 -1.76 -31.71
CA ASN A 25 26.20 -1.64 -32.31
C ASN A 25 27.31 -2.12 -31.35
N ASP A 26 27.19 -1.81 -30.06
CA ASP A 26 28.14 -2.20 -29.02
C ASP A 26 28.11 -3.72 -28.76
N LEU A 27 26.96 -4.36 -29.01
CA LEU A 27 26.74 -5.79 -28.82
C LEU A 27 27.24 -6.63 -30.01
N SER A 28 27.14 -6.09 -31.24
CA SER A 28 27.43 -6.83 -32.47
C SER A 28 28.87 -7.34 -32.62
N LEU A 29 29.83 -6.72 -31.90
CA LEU A 29 31.26 -7.06 -31.94
C LEU A 29 31.72 -7.88 -30.72
N LEU A 30 30.81 -8.20 -29.79
CA LEU A 30 31.15 -8.93 -28.57
C LEU A 30 31.11 -10.44 -28.78
N PRO A 31 32.04 -11.19 -28.14
CA PRO A 31 31.97 -12.65 -28.09
C PRO A 31 30.66 -13.15 -27.46
N ILE A 32 30.19 -14.32 -27.89
CA ILE A 32 28.96 -14.96 -27.38
C ILE A 32 28.90 -14.99 -25.84
N PRO A 33 29.96 -15.35 -25.10
CA PRO A 33 29.91 -15.37 -23.63
C PRO A 33 29.63 -13.99 -23.01
N ALA A 34 30.08 -12.91 -23.63
CA ALA A 34 29.81 -11.55 -23.16
C ALA A 34 28.34 -11.16 -23.40
N LEU A 35 27.77 -11.55 -24.54
CA LEU A 35 26.35 -11.34 -24.84
C LEU A 35 25.43 -12.10 -23.88
N GLU A 36 25.79 -13.35 -23.55
CA GLU A 36 25.07 -14.15 -22.55
C GLU A 36 25.13 -13.51 -21.16
N ALA A 37 26.27 -12.94 -20.77
CA ALA A 37 26.41 -12.22 -19.52
C ALA A 37 25.52 -10.96 -19.47
N HIS A 38 25.46 -10.18 -20.55
CA HIS A 38 24.54 -9.04 -20.63
C HIS A 38 23.08 -9.47 -20.52
N LEU A 39 22.69 -10.53 -21.22
CA LEU A 39 21.33 -11.08 -21.16
C LEU A 39 20.99 -11.57 -19.73
N ALA A 40 21.91 -12.25 -19.07
CA ALA A 40 21.75 -12.69 -17.69
C ALA A 40 21.57 -11.49 -16.74
N ASN A 41 22.36 -10.42 -16.93
CA ASN A 41 22.26 -9.21 -16.13
C ASN A 41 20.92 -8.50 -16.33
N ILE A 42 20.47 -8.33 -17.59
CA ILE A 42 19.15 -7.75 -17.91
C ILE A 42 18.02 -8.54 -17.24
N ARG A 43 18.07 -9.89 -17.30
CA ARG A 43 17.08 -10.74 -16.63
C ARG A 43 17.10 -10.56 -15.12
N ALA A 44 18.28 -10.51 -14.51
CA ALA A 44 18.43 -10.29 -13.07
C ALA A 44 17.85 -8.92 -12.65
N GLN A 45 18.20 -7.84 -13.38
CA GLN A 45 17.66 -6.52 -13.09
C GLN A 45 16.14 -6.44 -13.29
N THR A 46 15.61 -7.14 -14.30
CA THR A 46 14.16 -7.23 -14.52
C THR A 46 13.47 -7.88 -13.31
N ALA A 47 13.99 -9.00 -12.83
CA ALA A 47 13.46 -9.69 -11.66
C ALA A 47 13.52 -8.79 -10.40
N ASN A 48 14.67 -8.15 -10.14
CA ASN A 48 14.85 -7.24 -9.00
C ASN A 48 13.84 -6.07 -9.05
N THR A 49 13.65 -5.49 -10.24
CA THR A 49 12.67 -4.41 -10.46
C THR A 49 11.26 -4.89 -10.19
N SER A 50 10.89 -6.08 -10.67
CA SER A 50 9.57 -6.68 -10.38
C SER A 50 9.36 -6.93 -8.89
N THR A 51 10.38 -7.37 -8.16
CA THR A 51 10.30 -7.55 -6.70
C THR A 51 10.08 -6.23 -5.97
N LEU A 52 10.82 -5.18 -6.33
CA LEU A 52 10.61 -3.84 -5.76
C LEU A 52 9.20 -3.31 -6.09
N LEU A 53 8.76 -3.43 -7.34
CA LEU A 53 7.44 -2.98 -7.74
C LEU A 53 6.32 -3.71 -6.98
N THR A 54 6.47 -5.02 -6.79
CA THR A 54 5.55 -5.83 -5.97
C THR A 54 5.50 -5.31 -4.54
N TYR A 55 6.64 -5.06 -3.91
CA TYR A 55 6.71 -4.50 -2.56
C TYR A 55 6.01 -3.14 -2.46
N LEU A 56 6.23 -2.24 -3.43
CA LEU A 56 5.63 -0.91 -3.45
C LEU A 56 4.10 -0.98 -3.62
N LEU A 57 3.60 -1.89 -4.47
CA LEU A 57 2.16 -2.11 -4.62
C LEU A 57 1.54 -2.65 -3.34
N GLN A 58 2.15 -3.64 -2.71
CA GLN A 58 1.69 -4.17 -1.41
C GLN A 58 1.68 -3.09 -0.32
N THR A 59 2.70 -2.24 -0.30
CA THR A 59 2.79 -1.11 0.63
C THR A 59 1.64 -0.12 0.41
N ARG A 60 1.37 0.24 -0.85
CA ARG A 60 0.26 1.12 -1.21
C ARG A 60 -1.08 0.53 -0.78
N ASP A 61 -1.31 -0.75 -1.06
CA ASP A 61 -2.58 -1.40 -0.76
C ASP A 61 -2.82 -1.48 0.75
N ALA A 62 -1.78 -1.73 1.54
CA ALA A 62 -1.89 -1.74 2.98
C ALA A 62 -2.16 -0.33 3.56
N LEU A 63 -1.53 0.71 3.03
CA LEU A 63 -1.81 2.10 3.42
C LEU A 63 -3.24 2.52 3.05
N GLN A 64 -3.73 2.07 1.89
CA GLN A 64 -5.10 2.33 1.46
C GLN A 64 -6.12 1.66 2.40
N GLN A 65 -5.89 0.40 2.77
CA GLN A 65 -6.73 -0.31 3.72
C GLN A 65 -6.74 0.34 5.10
N ASP A 66 -5.59 0.83 5.56
CA ASP A 66 -5.46 1.54 6.83
C ASP A 66 -6.26 2.85 6.83
N SER A 67 -6.13 3.65 5.75
CA SER A 67 -6.94 4.86 5.52
C SER A 67 -8.44 4.58 5.53
N GLU A 68 -8.89 3.54 4.83
CA GLU A 68 -10.30 3.13 4.82
C GLU A 68 -10.80 2.71 6.21
N THR A 69 -9.96 2.03 6.98
CA THR A 69 -10.28 1.61 8.35
C THR A 69 -10.45 2.81 9.28
N TYR A 70 -9.52 3.77 9.23
CA TYR A 70 -9.62 5.00 10.01
C TYR A 70 -10.82 5.86 9.60
N ASN A 71 -11.06 6.02 8.31
CA ASN A 71 -12.22 6.78 7.83
C ASN A 71 -13.55 6.17 8.28
N LYS A 72 -13.67 4.84 8.30
CA LYS A 72 -14.84 4.14 8.86
C LYS A 72 -15.00 4.39 10.36
N LEU A 73 -13.91 4.26 11.14
CA LEU A 73 -13.94 4.50 12.59
C LEU A 73 -14.35 5.95 12.91
N ILE A 74 -13.83 6.93 12.15
CA ILE A 74 -14.20 8.34 12.28
C ILE A 74 -15.69 8.52 11.97
N ALA A 75 -16.20 7.92 10.90
CA ALA A 75 -17.61 8.01 10.53
C ALA A 75 -18.54 7.42 11.62
N GLU A 76 -18.17 6.28 12.20
CA GLU A 76 -18.89 5.67 13.32
C GLU A 76 -18.90 6.59 14.54
N LEU A 77 -17.74 7.12 14.94
CA LEU A 77 -17.61 8.03 16.08
C LEU A 77 -18.43 9.31 15.90
N VAL A 78 -18.38 9.91 14.70
CA VAL A 78 -19.19 11.10 14.36
C VAL A 78 -20.67 10.77 14.40
N GLY A 79 -21.07 9.60 13.88
CA GLY A 79 -22.45 9.13 13.93
C GLY A 79 -22.98 8.94 15.35
N GLU A 80 -22.18 8.33 16.23
CA GLU A 80 -22.53 8.19 17.66
C GLU A 80 -22.64 9.55 18.36
N ALA A 81 -21.67 10.44 18.15
CA ALA A 81 -21.69 11.78 18.72
C ALA A 81 -22.92 12.59 18.28
N GLN A 82 -23.33 12.48 17.00
CA GLN A 82 -24.55 13.11 16.50
C GLN A 82 -25.83 12.51 17.11
N LYS A 83 -25.90 11.19 17.30
CA LYS A 83 -27.03 10.53 17.99
C LYS A 83 -27.14 10.99 19.45
N MET A 84 -26.01 11.16 20.14
CA MET A 84 -25.98 11.69 21.51
C MET A 84 -26.47 13.15 21.56
N LYS A 85 -26.07 13.98 20.58
CA LYS A 85 -26.45 15.40 20.50
C LYS A 85 -27.93 15.62 20.15
N THR A 86 -28.54 14.70 19.40
CA THR A 86 -29.96 14.81 18.96
C THR A 86 -30.98 14.25 19.97
N GLY A 87 -30.54 13.70 21.11
CA GLY A 87 -31.43 13.41 22.25
C GLY A 87 -32.47 12.29 22.05
N VAL A 88 -32.37 11.50 20.98
CA VAL A 88 -33.35 10.44 20.65
C VAL A 88 -33.36 9.30 21.68
N GLY A 89 -32.39 9.23 22.60
CA GLY A 89 -32.35 8.26 23.70
C GLY A 89 -33.09 8.65 24.99
N LYS A 90 -33.76 9.81 25.08
CA LYS A 90 -34.34 10.33 26.34
C LYS A 90 -35.87 10.49 26.39
N VAL A 91 -36.62 9.93 25.45
CA VAL A 91 -38.09 10.01 25.40
C VAL A 91 -38.60 8.60 25.10
N ARG A 92 -39.16 7.79 26.01
CA ARG A 92 -40.27 8.03 26.93
C ARG A 92 -40.21 7.01 28.09
N THR A 93 -39.93 7.47 29.31
CA THR A 93 -40.40 6.78 30.52
C THR A 93 -41.79 7.34 30.82
N PRO A 94 -42.87 6.54 30.84
CA PRO A 94 -44.17 7.07 31.25
C PRO A 94 -44.11 7.37 32.74
N LEU A 95 -44.19 8.66 33.07
CA LEU A 95 -44.30 9.17 34.42
C LEU A 95 -45.56 8.58 35.06
N ARG A 96 -45.37 7.64 35.98
CA ARG A 96 -46.36 7.09 36.90
C ARG A 96 -47.06 8.26 37.61
N ARG A 97 -48.25 8.62 37.15
CA ARG A 97 -49.13 9.62 37.77
C ARG A 97 -49.85 8.95 38.95
N GLY A 98 -49.36 9.22 40.15
CA GLY A 98 -50.07 8.92 41.39
C GLY A 98 -50.78 10.16 41.95
N THR A 99 -51.74 9.90 42.85
CA THR A 99 -52.55 10.82 43.71
C THR A 99 -53.70 11.54 42.99
N GLY A 100 -54.91 11.65 43.52
CA GLY A 100 -55.51 11.28 44.81
C GLY A 100 -56.88 11.99 44.93
N SER A 101 -57.76 11.41 45.76
CA SER A 101 -59.10 11.89 46.21
C SER A 101 -60.28 11.75 45.27
#